data_AF-A0A7X6DS88-F1
#
_entry.id   AF-A0A7X6DS88-F1
#
_cell.length_a   1.000
_cell.length_b   1.000
_cell.length_c   1.000
_cell.angle_alpha   90.00
_cell.angle_beta   90.00
_cell.angle_gamma   90.00
#
_symmetry.space_group_name_H-M   'P 1'
#
loop_
_entity.id
_entity.type
_entity.pdbx_description
1 polymer ?
#
loop_
_entity_poly.entity_id
_entity_poly.type
_entity_poly.pdbx_seq_one_letter_code
_entity_poly.pdbx_strand_id
1 'polypeptide(L)'
;MELKYEVSFMKHPDRRSYFRAKEIVPISIIFRDREMKKEKRIKGEALDIGLTGLSISTEKALPQTEKGVIEISLPNPFNPIKARIRIKWRNDQKHAYGLEFYQSENGDLNSWDEFVKGSSNAAIPDRRQKEEGRKRNSDGLSRPFKNDEKRKIIRRITDLIESENTDLFHTGKRSDITTLDLIPNRKDANYTNDTAAARRKWLELKTGVKLENVSVFSDCPENMKGNIENFIGVSQIPIGIAGPLKINGKFAKGNFYVPMATTEGALVYTYTQGMQILSLAGGVNTAVLKDELHISSIFTFKNISEALNFKKWLLANFERIKTHADGTTRHGKLIRIEPIIFDRNVTVKFYYSTADASGVNMVTFATDAACKFISSIVKPAKFFIQSNYSSIKKVTAHNFISGYGKSLIAECVIPRKLVKRTFNVWPETMVDYFRLVLLSTTHAAMIGMNGHVANGLAAIFLACGQDVASVVESHASVINYEITEKGDLYASIKLPCLVIGTVGGGVGLGTQRECLELMGCFGHGHAKKFAEIIAATTLGGEIAICARIANGTFVEGHKKYGRKTGPQVDRSLALLHSNGHDEQS
;
A
#
# COMPACT_ATOMS: atom_id res chain seq x y z
N MET A 1 -20.04 -49.95 0.10
CA MET A 1 -20.69 -49.34 1.28
C MET A 1 -20.30 -50.16 2.49
N GLU A 2 -19.44 -49.59 3.33
CA GLU A 2 -19.44 -49.63 4.80
C GLU A 2 -18.13 -48.97 5.25
N LEU A 3 -18.20 -47.71 5.69
CA LEU A 3 -17.14 -47.09 6.48
C LEU A 3 -17.66 -47.02 7.91
N LYS A 4 -17.15 -47.89 8.77
CA LYS A 4 -17.33 -47.82 10.22
C LYS A 4 -16.39 -46.73 10.75
N TYR A 5 -16.95 -45.74 11.45
CA TYR A 5 -16.17 -44.81 12.27
C TYR A 5 -16.06 -45.39 13.68
N GLU A 6 -14.84 -45.55 14.19
CA GLU A 6 -14.62 -45.83 15.60
C GLU A 6 -14.38 -44.50 16.32
N VAL A 7 -15.36 -44.11 17.16
CA VAL A 7 -15.25 -42.98 18.09
C VAL A 7 -14.87 -43.55 19.44
N SER A 8 -13.66 -43.26 19.92
CA SER A 8 -13.25 -43.58 21.29
C SER A 8 -13.20 -42.31 22.14
N PHE A 9 -14.09 -42.22 23.13
CA PHE A 9 -14.01 -41.27 24.23
C PHE A 9 -12.94 -41.75 25.23
N MET A 10 -11.92 -40.93 25.49
CA MET A 10 -11.09 -41.10 26.68
C MET A 10 -11.38 -39.97 27.68
N LYS A 11 -11.92 -40.37 28.85
CA LYS A 11 -12.01 -39.52 30.04
C LYS A 11 -10.62 -39.50 30.67
N HIS A 12 -9.95 -38.34 30.70
CA HIS A 12 -8.77 -38.10 31.54
C HIS A 12 -8.98 -36.83 32.37
N PRO A 13 -8.49 -36.75 33.63
CA PRO A 13 -9.07 -35.89 34.67
C PRO A 13 -8.65 -34.42 34.66
N ASP A 14 -7.84 -33.95 33.71
CA ASP A 14 -7.39 -32.55 33.69
C ASP A 14 -8.08 -31.74 32.59
N ARG A 15 -8.77 -30.69 33.04
CA ARG A 15 -9.54 -29.73 32.26
C ARG A 15 -8.64 -28.95 31.30
N ARG A 16 -8.48 -29.41 30.05
CA ARG A 16 -8.13 -28.63 28.83
C ARG A 16 -8.14 -29.56 27.61
N SER A 17 -9.17 -29.45 26.76
CA SER A 17 -9.26 -30.25 25.53
C SER A 17 -8.53 -29.57 24.38
N TYR A 18 -7.45 -30.17 23.88
CA TYR A 18 -6.76 -29.80 22.64
C TYR A 18 -7.23 -30.70 21.49
N PHE A 19 -7.51 -30.13 20.32
CA PHE A 19 -7.73 -30.85 19.07
C PHE A 19 -6.56 -30.57 18.12
N ARG A 20 -5.81 -31.60 17.73
CA ARG A 20 -4.74 -31.55 16.71
C ARG A 20 -5.30 -32.19 15.43
N ALA A 21 -5.12 -31.56 14.27
CA ALA A 21 -5.54 -32.12 12.99
C ALA A 21 -4.60 -33.27 12.59
N LYS A 22 -5.18 -34.41 12.19
CA LYS A 22 -4.48 -35.60 11.72
C LYS A 22 -4.18 -35.47 10.22
N GLU A 23 -2.92 -35.34 9.83
CA GLU A 23 -2.48 -35.50 8.43
C GLU A 23 -2.37 -37.00 8.12
N ILE A 24 -2.94 -37.42 6.97
CA ILE A 24 -2.86 -38.80 6.48
C ILE A 24 -1.84 -38.84 5.34
N VAL A 25 -0.70 -39.49 5.55
CA VAL A 25 0.35 -39.62 4.53
C VAL A 25 0.57 -41.10 4.20
N PRO A 26 0.45 -41.53 2.93
CA PRO A 26 0.76 -42.89 2.54
C PRO A 26 2.26 -43.16 2.69
N ILE A 27 2.60 -44.26 3.37
CA ILE A 27 3.98 -44.66 3.63
C ILE A 27 4.24 -46.11 3.21
N SER A 28 5.50 -46.39 2.85
CA SER A 28 6.01 -47.74 2.70
C SER A 28 6.84 -48.13 3.90
N ILE A 29 6.54 -49.28 4.46
CA ILE A 29 7.18 -49.83 5.65
C ILE A 29 7.96 -51.07 5.24
N ILE A 30 9.26 -51.06 5.47
CA ILE A 30 10.11 -52.24 5.30
C ILE A 30 10.47 -52.75 6.68
N PHE A 31 10.02 -53.96 7.01
CA PHE A 31 10.39 -54.66 8.22
C PHE A 31 11.52 -55.65 7.94
N ARG A 32 12.58 -55.61 8.76
CA ARG A 32 13.68 -56.58 8.74
C ARG A 32 13.83 -57.24 10.12
N ASP A 33 14.02 -58.55 10.12
CA ASP A 33 14.31 -59.32 11.33
C ASP A 33 15.73 -59.07 11.86
N ARG A 34 16.03 -59.60 13.06
CA ARG A 34 17.25 -59.29 13.82
C ARG A 34 18.56 -59.66 13.11
N GLU A 35 18.52 -60.59 12.15
CA GLU A 35 19.67 -61.01 11.33
C GLU A 35 19.68 -60.39 9.93
N MET A 36 18.71 -59.52 9.61
CA MET A 36 18.52 -58.90 8.29
C MET A 36 18.28 -59.90 7.15
N LYS A 37 17.84 -61.13 7.46
CA LYS A 37 17.71 -62.22 6.48
C LYS A 37 16.32 -62.31 5.86
N LYS A 38 15.29 -61.75 6.50
CA LYS A 38 13.92 -61.70 5.97
C LYS A 38 13.41 -60.26 5.89
N GLU A 39 13.06 -59.82 4.68
CA GLU A 39 12.45 -58.52 4.39
C GLU A 39 10.95 -58.69 4.11
N LYS A 40 10.12 -57.88 4.77
CA LYS A 40 8.68 -57.80 4.46
C LYS A 40 8.28 -56.35 4.23
N ARG A 41 7.70 -56.08 3.05
CA ARG A 41 7.17 -54.75 2.69
C ARG A 41 5.68 -54.68 2.96
N ILE A 42 5.26 -53.64 3.66
CA ILE A 42 3.88 -53.39 4.06
C ILE A 42 3.53 -51.95 3.68
N LYS A 43 2.34 -51.75 3.11
CA LYS A 43 1.78 -50.42 2.90
C LYS A 43 1.06 -49.97 4.17
N GLY A 44 1.18 -48.69 4.49
CA GLY A 44 0.51 -48.09 5.62
C GLY A 44 0.24 -46.61 5.43
N GLU A 45 -0.42 -46.02 6.41
CA GLU A 45 -0.75 -44.61 6.47
C GLU A 45 -0.26 -44.04 7.80
N ALA A 46 0.50 -42.95 7.75
CA ALA A 46 0.83 -42.15 8.91
C ALA A 46 -0.33 -41.20 9.21
N LEU A 47 -0.82 -41.17 10.45
CA LEU A 47 -2.06 -40.49 10.83
C LEU A 47 -1.87 -39.33 11.82
N ASP A 48 -0.67 -39.15 12.39
CA ASP A 48 -0.38 -38.07 13.36
C ASP A 48 1.14 -37.86 13.42
N ILE A 49 1.69 -37.13 12.45
CA ILE A 49 3.12 -36.79 12.39
C ILE A 49 3.33 -35.49 13.17
N GLY A 50 3.91 -35.56 14.37
CA GLY A 50 4.19 -34.36 15.16
C GLY A 50 5.31 -34.53 16.17
N LEU A 51 5.71 -33.44 16.82
CA LEU A 51 6.80 -33.40 17.82
C LEU A 51 6.71 -34.45 18.94
N THR A 52 5.50 -34.98 19.19
CA THR A 52 5.21 -35.94 20.27
C THR A 52 5.23 -37.41 19.83
N GLY A 53 5.39 -37.72 18.54
CA GLY A 53 5.48 -39.09 18.03
C GLY A 53 4.81 -39.30 16.67
N LEU A 54 4.76 -40.56 16.24
CA LEU A 54 4.17 -40.99 14.97
C LEU A 54 3.19 -42.14 15.20
N SER A 55 1.95 -41.96 14.75
CA SER A 55 0.97 -43.05 14.68
C SER A 55 0.90 -43.61 13.26
N ILE A 56 1.05 -44.93 13.12
CA ILE A 56 1.00 -45.64 11.84
C ILE A 56 -0.16 -46.63 11.86
N SER A 57 -1.00 -46.60 10.83
CA SER A 57 -1.93 -47.66 10.50
C SER A 57 -1.36 -48.51 9.37
N THR A 58 -1.43 -49.83 9.49
CA THR A 58 -0.92 -50.77 8.48
C THR A 58 -2.03 -51.68 8.00
N GLU A 59 -2.07 -51.97 6.70
CA GLU A 59 -3.08 -52.87 6.13
C GLU A 59 -2.93 -54.33 6.62
N LYS A 60 -1.74 -54.72 7.12
CA LYS A 60 -1.45 -56.05 7.65
C LYS A 60 -0.72 -55.94 8.98
N ALA A 61 -1.03 -56.84 9.90
CA ALA A 61 -0.33 -56.92 11.19
C ALA A 61 1.19 -57.08 10.98
N LEU A 62 1.95 -56.31 11.75
CA LEU A 62 3.40 -56.42 11.81
C LEU A 62 3.80 -57.74 12.48
N PRO A 63 4.92 -58.37 12.06
CA PRO A 63 5.39 -59.60 12.69
C PRO A 63 5.66 -59.40 14.19
N GLN A 64 5.05 -60.22 15.05
CA GLN A 64 5.33 -60.23 16.49
C GLN A 64 6.73 -60.83 16.72
N THR A 65 7.73 -59.96 16.83
CA THR A 65 9.10 -60.31 17.19
C THR A 65 9.58 -59.30 18.23
N GLU A 66 10.34 -59.70 19.25
CA GLU A 66 10.69 -58.78 20.35
C GLU A 66 11.49 -57.54 19.91
N LYS A 67 12.19 -57.60 18.77
CA LYS A 67 13.02 -56.51 18.24
C LYS A 67 13.05 -56.54 16.70
N GLY A 68 12.81 -55.39 16.07
CA GLY A 68 12.92 -55.22 14.60
C GLY A 68 13.23 -53.78 14.20
N VAL A 69 13.65 -53.59 12.94
CA VAL A 69 13.88 -52.27 12.34
C VAL A 69 12.79 -51.99 11.32
N ILE A 70 12.19 -50.81 11.40
CA ILE A 70 11.27 -50.28 10.40
C ILE A 70 11.96 -49.16 9.64
N GLU A 71 12.00 -49.29 8.31
CA GLU A 71 12.33 -48.19 7.41
C GLU A 71 11.01 -47.54 6.95
N ILE A 72 10.88 -46.22 7.20
CA ILE A 72 9.76 -45.42 6.72
C ILE A 72 10.29 -44.50 5.62
N SER A 73 9.68 -44.59 4.44
CA SER A 73 9.97 -43.68 3.33
C SER A 73 8.77 -42.76 3.12
N LEU A 74 8.98 -41.45 3.31
CA LEU A 74 8.00 -40.44 2.95
C LEU A 74 8.18 -40.07 1.46
N PRO A 75 7.10 -39.99 0.67
CA PRO A 75 7.19 -39.62 -0.73
C PRO A 75 7.62 -38.15 -0.85
N ASN A 76 8.82 -37.93 -1.38
CA ASN A 76 9.30 -36.61 -1.81
C ASN A 76 9.61 -36.69 -3.32
N PRO A 77 9.26 -35.67 -4.11
CA PRO A 77 9.37 -35.68 -5.58
C PRO A 77 10.80 -35.70 -6.13
N PHE A 78 11.75 -35.23 -5.33
CA PHE A 78 13.15 -35.05 -5.73
C PHE A 78 14.08 -36.03 -5.02
N ASN A 79 13.80 -36.39 -3.76
CA ASN A 79 14.56 -37.43 -3.04
C ASN A 79 13.76 -37.98 -1.84
N PRO A 80 13.40 -39.27 -1.77
CA PRO A 80 12.61 -39.81 -0.67
C PRO A 80 13.33 -39.67 0.68
N ILE A 81 12.63 -39.13 1.68
CA ILE A 81 13.17 -39.05 3.05
C ILE A 81 13.00 -40.42 3.69
N LYS A 82 14.11 -41.07 4.03
CA LYS A 82 14.15 -42.38 4.68
C LYS A 82 14.60 -42.26 6.13
N ALA A 83 13.81 -42.80 7.04
CA ALA A 83 14.19 -42.93 8.44
C ALA A 83 14.18 -44.41 8.85
N ARG A 84 15.23 -44.84 9.56
CA ARG A 84 15.26 -46.15 10.23
C ARG A 84 14.90 -45.97 11.70
N ILE A 85 13.87 -46.68 12.13
CA ILE A 85 13.33 -46.61 13.48
C ILE A 85 13.44 -48.01 14.08
N ARG A 86 14.06 -48.13 15.25
CA ARG A 86 14.13 -49.41 15.97
C ARG A 86 12.92 -49.51 16.89
N ILE A 87 12.18 -50.60 16.76
CA ILE A 87 10.98 -50.84 17.57
C ILE A 87 11.32 -51.78 18.70
N LYS A 88 10.95 -51.39 19.92
CA LYS A 88 10.96 -52.27 21.08
C LYS A 88 9.52 -52.59 21.43
N TRP A 89 9.12 -53.84 21.21
CA TRP A 89 7.77 -54.29 21.55
C TRP A 89 7.67 -54.46 23.07
N ARG A 90 6.76 -53.72 23.73
CA ARG A 90 6.30 -54.07 25.08
C ARG A 90 5.06 -54.94 24.92
N ASN A 91 5.14 -56.16 25.44
CA ASN A 91 4.18 -57.21 25.16
C ASN A 91 2.98 -57.16 26.11
N ASP A 92 2.18 -56.09 26.02
CA ASP A 92 0.89 -56.01 26.71
C ASP A 92 -0.18 -55.95 25.62
N GLN A 93 -1.06 -56.95 25.61
CA GLN A 93 -1.89 -57.29 24.48
C GLN A 93 -2.69 -56.09 23.91
N LYS A 94 -2.51 -55.89 22.60
CA LYS A 94 -3.29 -55.09 21.64
C LYS A 94 -2.77 -53.71 21.21
N HIS A 95 -1.74 -53.13 21.82
CA HIS A 95 -1.22 -51.84 21.34
C HIS A 95 0.29 -51.70 21.54
N ALA A 96 1.03 -51.41 20.46
CA ALA A 96 2.45 -51.11 20.53
C ALA A 96 2.64 -49.62 20.84
N TYR A 97 3.20 -49.29 22.01
CA TYR A 97 3.59 -47.93 22.36
C TYR A 97 5.09 -47.90 22.68
N GLY A 98 5.88 -47.30 21.80
CA GLY A 98 7.31 -47.09 22.00
C GLY A 98 8.11 -47.22 20.71
N LEU A 99 8.38 -46.09 20.06
CA LEU A 99 9.31 -45.98 18.94
C LEU A 99 10.49 -45.12 19.39
N GLU A 100 11.70 -45.68 19.38
CA GLU A 100 12.92 -44.88 19.57
C GLU A 100 13.52 -44.60 18.19
N PHE A 101 13.72 -43.31 17.88
CA PHE A 101 14.38 -42.86 16.67
C PHE A 101 15.89 -43.08 16.79
N TYR A 102 16.50 -43.79 15.85
CA TYR A 102 17.90 -44.21 15.99
C TYR A 102 18.85 -43.70 14.91
N GLN A 103 18.38 -43.10 13.78
CA GLN A 103 19.13 -42.30 12.77
C GLN A 103 18.62 -42.51 11.32
N SER A 104 18.78 -41.50 10.46
CA SER A 104 18.50 -41.52 9.01
C SER A 104 19.66 -42.16 8.20
N GLU A 105 19.36 -42.91 7.14
CA GLU A 105 20.39 -43.45 6.23
C GLU A 105 21.11 -42.36 5.42
N ASN A 106 20.49 -41.20 5.23
CA ASN A 106 21.05 -40.11 4.41
C ASN A 106 21.98 -39.18 5.20
N GLY A 107 22.28 -39.47 6.48
CA GLY A 107 23.24 -38.70 7.30
C GLY A 107 22.78 -37.32 7.77
N ASP A 108 21.79 -36.70 7.13
CA ASP A 108 21.43 -35.29 7.35
C ASP A 108 20.35 -35.05 8.43
N LEU A 109 19.80 -36.09 9.05
CA LEU A 109 18.73 -35.98 10.06
C LEU A 109 19.13 -36.76 11.31
N ASN A 110 19.49 -36.03 12.37
CA ASN A 110 19.98 -36.61 13.62
C ASN A 110 18.89 -36.67 14.71
N SER A 111 17.72 -36.07 14.49
CA SER A 111 16.64 -36.03 15.47
C SER A 111 15.23 -36.13 14.87
N TRP A 112 14.25 -36.47 15.71
CA TRP A 112 12.83 -36.55 15.35
C TRP A 112 12.27 -35.21 14.84
N ASP A 113 12.68 -34.11 15.48
CA ASP A 113 12.21 -32.76 15.13
C ASP A 113 12.68 -32.32 13.74
N GLU A 114 13.88 -32.72 13.33
CA GLU A 114 14.41 -32.47 11.99
C GLU A 114 13.67 -33.29 10.93
N PHE A 115 13.34 -34.55 11.23
CA PHE A 115 12.53 -35.39 10.33
C PHE A 115 11.14 -34.78 10.09
N VAL A 116 10.47 -34.29 11.15
CA VAL A 116 9.16 -33.61 11.03
C VAL A 116 9.28 -32.35 10.16
N LYS A 117 10.28 -31.50 10.39
CA LYS A 117 10.51 -30.28 9.59
C LYS A 117 10.83 -30.56 8.12
N GLY A 118 11.60 -31.62 7.85
CA GLY A 118 11.92 -32.05 6.48
C GLY A 118 10.69 -32.55 5.71
N SER A 119 9.76 -33.21 6.39
CA SER A 119 8.53 -33.73 5.78
C SER A 119 7.52 -32.65 5.39
N SER A 120 7.37 -31.59 6.21
CA SER A 120 6.43 -30.49 5.97
C SER A 120 6.77 -29.64 4.74
N ASN A 121 8.04 -29.66 4.29
CA ASN A 121 8.50 -28.92 3.11
C ASN A 121 8.37 -29.71 1.79
N ALA A 122 7.98 -30.99 1.82
CA ALA A 122 8.10 -31.90 0.67
C ALA A 122 6.77 -32.37 0.02
N ALA A 123 5.60 -31.98 0.54
CA ALA A 123 4.29 -32.26 -0.07
C ALA A 123 3.80 -30.96 -0.75
N ILE A 124 3.58 -30.81 -2.07
CA ILE A 124 3.19 -31.71 -3.17
C ILE A 124 3.62 -31.05 -4.51
N PRO A 125 4.08 -31.78 -5.54
CA PRO A 125 4.09 -31.32 -6.94
C PRO A 125 2.74 -31.49 -7.59
N ASP A 126 2.36 -30.46 -8.33
CA ASP A 126 1.28 -30.48 -9.30
C ASP A 126 1.60 -31.45 -10.46
N ARG A 127 0.71 -32.43 -10.71
CA ARG A 127 0.67 -33.22 -11.94
C ARG A 127 -0.77 -33.46 -12.38
N ARG A 128 -1.16 -32.73 -13.43
CA ARG A 128 -2.27 -33.09 -14.31
C ARG A 128 -1.91 -34.29 -15.20
N GLN A 129 -2.96 -35.03 -15.58
CA GLN A 129 -3.20 -35.81 -16.81
C GLN A 129 -2.99 -37.34 -16.82
N LYS A 130 -4.03 -37.96 -17.44
CA LYS A 130 -4.17 -39.30 -18.09
C LYS A 130 -4.45 -40.51 -17.20
N GLU A 131 -5.70 -40.99 -17.19
CA GLU A 131 -6.18 -41.98 -18.18
C GLU A 131 -7.71 -42.15 -18.14
N GLU A 132 -8.25 -42.41 -19.32
CA GLU A 132 -9.67 -42.50 -19.70
C GLU A 132 -10.31 -43.83 -19.28
N GLY A 133 -11.63 -43.85 -18.99
CA GLY A 133 -12.33 -45.13 -18.83
C GLY A 133 -13.75 -45.13 -18.26
N ARG A 134 -14.72 -44.66 -19.07
CA ARG A 134 -16.16 -45.08 -19.09
C ARG A 134 -17.13 -44.71 -17.93
N LYS A 135 -17.90 -43.66 -18.26
CA LYS A 135 -19.40 -43.56 -18.38
C LYS A 135 -20.31 -43.68 -17.13
N ARG A 136 -21.13 -42.61 -17.01
CA ARG A 136 -22.51 -42.46 -16.45
C ARG A 136 -22.58 -42.51 -14.91
N ASN A 137 -23.16 -41.53 -14.19
CA ASN A 137 -24.35 -40.72 -14.43
C ASN A 137 -24.24 -39.30 -13.85
N SER A 138 -25.16 -38.47 -14.33
CA SER A 138 -25.34 -37.05 -14.12
C SER A 138 -25.73 -36.61 -12.70
N ASP A 139 -25.56 -35.30 -12.50
CA ASP A 139 -26.22 -34.42 -11.53
C ASP A 139 -25.75 -34.46 -10.06
N GLY A 140 -25.14 -33.35 -9.63
CA GLY A 140 -24.83 -33.12 -8.22
C GLY A 140 -23.95 -31.91 -7.97
N LEU A 141 -24.57 -30.72 -8.03
CA LEU A 141 -24.02 -29.43 -7.66
C LEU A 141 -23.08 -29.44 -6.44
N SER A 142 -22.05 -28.59 -6.54
CA SER A 142 -21.29 -27.97 -5.46
C SER A 142 -22.14 -27.73 -4.21
N ARG A 143 -21.80 -28.34 -3.07
CA ARG A 143 -22.41 -27.99 -1.78
C ARG A 143 -21.52 -26.99 -1.04
N PRO A 144 -22.03 -25.79 -0.70
CA PRO A 144 -21.29 -24.80 0.06
C PRO A 144 -21.14 -25.25 1.53
N PHE A 145 -20.07 -24.77 2.19
CA PHE A 145 -19.91 -24.85 3.64
C PHE A 145 -21.22 -24.49 4.35
N LYS A 146 -21.67 -25.32 5.31
CA LYS A 146 -22.86 -24.99 6.12
C LYS A 146 -22.60 -23.66 6.84
N ASN A 147 -23.48 -22.68 6.63
CA ASN A 147 -23.39 -21.32 7.15
C ASN A 147 -23.12 -21.23 8.67
N ASP A 148 -23.50 -22.25 9.44
CA ASP A 148 -23.38 -22.25 10.90
C ASP A 148 -21.97 -22.50 11.42
N GLU A 149 -21.13 -23.30 10.75
CA GLU A 149 -19.73 -23.50 11.17
C GLU A 149 -18.88 -22.26 10.87
N LYS A 150 -19.06 -21.70 9.67
CA LYS A 150 -18.42 -20.44 9.27
C LYS A 150 -18.78 -19.32 10.25
N ARG A 151 -20.07 -19.17 10.61
CA ARG A 151 -20.52 -18.22 11.64
C ARG A 151 -19.90 -18.48 13.01
N LYS A 152 -19.78 -19.73 13.46
CA LYS A 152 -19.16 -20.09 14.75
C LYS A 152 -17.66 -19.77 14.78
N ILE A 153 -16.92 -20.01 13.70
CA ILE A 153 -15.48 -19.69 13.62
C ILE A 153 -15.28 -18.18 13.61
N ILE A 154 -16.07 -17.45 12.80
CA ILE A 154 -16.06 -15.99 12.78
C ILE A 154 -16.35 -15.44 14.17
N ARG A 155 -17.39 -15.93 14.84
CA ARG A 155 -17.72 -15.52 16.20
C ARG A 155 -16.58 -15.78 17.17
N ARG A 156 -15.91 -16.93 17.10
CA ARG A 156 -14.75 -17.25 17.94
C ARG A 156 -13.53 -16.35 17.67
N ILE A 157 -13.31 -15.94 16.42
CA ILE A 157 -12.26 -14.95 16.07
C ILE A 157 -12.66 -13.56 16.59
N THR A 158 -13.92 -13.18 16.44
CA THR A 158 -14.47 -11.93 17.00
C THR A 158 -14.36 -11.92 18.53
N ASP A 159 -14.68 -13.02 19.21
CA ASP A 159 -14.59 -13.15 20.68
C ASP A 159 -13.13 -13.10 21.19
N LEU A 160 -12.14 -13.54 20.39
CA LEU A 160 -10.71 -13.37 20.69
C LEU A 160 -10.24 -11.90 20.57
N ILE A 161 -11.08 -11.04 20.01
CA ILE A 161 -10.77 -9.66 19.65
C ILE A 161 -11.66 -8.68 20.43
N GLU A 162 -12.83 -9.12 20.89
CA GLU A 162 -13.73 -8.35 21.74
C GLU A 162 -13.44 -8.53 23.23
N SER A 163 -12.53 -7.70 23.75
CA SER A 163 -12.68 -7.17 25.11
C SER A 163 -12.90 -5.66 25.01
N GLU A 164 -14.14 -5.24 25.31
CA GLU A 164 -14.66 -3.87 25.47
C GLU A 164 -14.88 -3.00 24.22
N ASN A 165 -15.85 -3.36 23.36
CA ASN A 165 -16.53 -2.39 22.48
C ASN A 165 -17.70 -1.69 23.23
N THR A 166 -17.39 -0.72 24.09
CA THR A 166 -18.41 -0.03 24.93
C THR A 166 -18.89 1.36 24.48
N ASP A 167 -18.34 2.00 23.44
CA ASP A 167 -18.56 3.46 23.26
C ASP A 167 -19.31 3.92 22.00
N LEU A 168 -19.82 3.02 21.16
CA LEU A 168 -20.33 3.43 19.83
C LEU A 168 -21.82 3.78 19.72
N PHE A 169 -22.64 3.66 20.77
CA PHE A 169 -24.08 3.94 20.65
C PHE A 169 -24.69 4.59 21.89
N HIS A 170 -24.49 5.89 22.06
CA HIS A 170 -25.25 6.72 23.01
C HIS A 170 -26.56 7.23 22.40
N THR A 171 -27.40 6.36 21.83
CA THR A 171 -28.84 6.62 21.63
C THR A 171 -29.56 5.35 21.20
N GLY A 172 -30.39 4.79 22.10
CA GLY A 172 -31.63 4.09 21.74
C GLY A 172 -31.55 2.69 21.12
N LYS A 173 -32.06 1.71 21.86
CA LYS A 173 -32.46 0.33 21.47
C LYS A 173 -31.33 -0.63 21.07
N ARG A 174 -30.82 -1.33 22.11
CA ARG A 174 -29.87 -2.46 22.05
C ARG A 174 -30.45 -3.78 21.49
N SER A 175 -31.72 -3.86 21.10
CA SER A 175 -32.38 -5.16 20.84
C SER A 175 -32.20 -5.72 19.43
N ASP A 176 -31.74 -4.92 18.44
CA ASP A 176 -31.80 -5.33 17.03
C ASP A 176 -30.40 -5.57 16.39
N ILE A 177 -29.32 -5.56 17.18
CA ILE A 177 -27.92 -5.71 16.71
C ILE A 177 -27.38 -7.15 16.91
N THR A 178 -28.23 -8.11 17.29
CA THR A 178 -27.81 -9.51 17.30
C THR A 178 -27.64 -10.01 15.85
N THR A 179 -26.39 -10.13 15.40
CA THR A 179 -25.87 -10.63 14.10
C THR A 179 -25.45 -9.61 13.04
N LEU A 180 -24.82 -8.49 13.42
CA LEU A 180 -23.95 -7.80 12.45
C LEU A 180 -22.56 -8.45 12.46
N ASP A 181 -22.09 -8.85 11.29
CA ASP A 181 -20.74 -9.37 11.02
C ASP A 181 -19.69 -8.24 11.17
N LEU A 182 -19.47 -7.80 12.40
CA LEU A 182 -18.58 -6.68 12.70
C LEU A 182 -17.11 -7.05 12.44
N ILE A 183 -16.35 -6.07 11.92
CA ILE A 183 -14.90 -6.20 11.73
C ILE A 183 -14.28 -6.42 13.11
N PRO A 184 -13.44 -7.45 13.28
CA PRO A 184 -12.81 -7.66 14.57
C PRO A 184 -11.96 -6.46 15.00
N ASN A 185 -12.26 -5.93 16.18
CA ASN A 185 -11.65 -4.72 16.73
C ASN A 185 -11.33 -4.88 18.23
N ARG A 186 -10.08 -4.65 18.63
CA ARG A 186 -9.60 -4.78 20.02
C ARG A 186 -9.02 -3.46 20.51
N LYS A 187 -9.76 -2.74 21.38
CA LYS A 187 -9.43 -1.37 21.81
C LYS A 187 -8.00 -1.23 22.37
N ASP A 188 -7.50 -2.24 23.08
CA ASP A 188 -6.19 -2.25 23.75
C ASP A 188 -5.01 -2.73 22.88
N ALA A 189 -5.25 -3.38 21.74
CA ALA A 189 -4.18 -4.04 20.96
C ALA A 189 -4.33 -3.95 19.43
N ASN A 190 -5.07 -2.93 18.94
CA ASN A 190 -5.52 -2.81 17.54
C ASN A 190 -4.44 -2.70 16.45
N TYR A 191 -3.20 -2.44 16.84
CA TYR A 191 -2.05 -2.20 15.98
C TYR A 191 -0.94 -3.20 16.31
N THR A 192 -1.28 -4.49 16.33
CA THR A 192 -0.33 -5.60 16.53
C THR A 192 -0.38 -6.55 15.33
N ASN A 193 0.68 -7.33 15.13
CA ASN A 193 0.71 -8.37 14.09
C ASN A 193 -0.44 -9.39 14.26
N ASP A 194 -0.75 -9.78 15.49
CA ASP A 194 -1.81 -10.74 15.80
C ASP A 194 -3.20 -10.21 15.45
N THR A 195 -3.51 -8.96 15.81
CA THR A 195 -4.80 -8.35 15.44
C THR A 195 -4.95 -8.18 13.93
N ALA A 196 -3.90 -7.75 13.23
CA ALA A 196 -3.91 -7.67 11.77
C ALA A 196 -4.10 -9.06 11.13
N ALA A 197 -3.40 -10.08 11.62
CA ALA A 197 -3.54 -11.47 11.15
C ALA A 197 -4.93 -12.03 11.42
N ALA A 198 -5.52 -11.72 12.57
CA ALA A 198 -6.84 -12.20 12.92
C ALA A 198 -7.95 -11.51 12.11
N ARG A 199 -7.84 -10.20 11.82
CA ARG A 199 -8.70 -9.51 10.84
C ARG A 199 -8.58 -10.12 9.44
N ARG A 200 -7.36 -10.40 8.98
CA ARG A 200 -7.13 -11.10 7.70
C ARG A 200 -7.81 -12.47 7.70
N LYS A 201 -7.56 -13.31 8.70
CA LYS A 201 -8.16 -14.66 8.79
C LYS A 201 -9.69 -14.60 8.81
N TRP A 202 -10.27 -13.64 9.52
CA TRP A 202 -11.71 -13.39 9.51
C TRP A 202 -12.20 -13.04 8.09
N LEU A 203 -11.50 -12.13 7.39
CA LEU A 203 -11.81 -11.78 6.00
C LEU A 203 -11.67 -12.99 5.06
N GLU A 204 -10.60 -13.77 5.14
CA GLU A 204 -10.37 -14.95 4.30
C GLU A 204 -11.47 -16.00 4.48
N LEU A 205 -11.91 -16.25 5.71
CA LEU A 205 -13.04 -17.14 5.98
C LEU A 205 -14.34 -16.58 5.41
N LYS A 206 -14.56 -15.27 5.50
CA LYS A 206 -15.75 -14.58 4.99
C LYS A 206 -15.82 -14.60 3.47
N THR A 207 -14.74 -14.24 2.79
CA THR A 207 -14.71 -14.01 1.34
C THR A 207 -14.24 -15.23 0.54
N GLY A 208 -13.53 -16.17 1.18
CA GLY A 208 -12.87 -17.30 0.51
C GLY A 208 -11.57 -16.91 -0.22
N VAL A 209 -11.11 -15.67 -0.09
CA VAL A 209 -9.91 -15.15 -0.77
C VAL A 209 -8.75 -15.11 0.22
N LYS A 210 -7.60 -15.72 -0.13
CA LYS A 210 -6.36 -15.63 0.66
C LYS A 210 -5.66 -14.29 0.46
N LEU A 211 -5.08 -13.72 1.52
CA LEU A 211 -4.45 -12.40 1.52
C LEU A 211 -2.93 -12.46 1.64
N GLU A 212 -2.27 -13.17 0.72
CA GLU A 212 -0.83 -13.45 0.78
C GLU A 212 0.02 -12.16 0.67
N ASN A 213 -0.17 -11.34 -0.36
CA ASN A 213 0.65 -10.15 -0.58
C ASN A 213 0.31 -9.00 0.38
N VAL A 214 -0.96 -8.82 0.71
CA VAL A 214 -1.40 -7.78 1.65
C VAL A 214 -0.74 -7.98 3.02
N SER A 215 -0.54 -9.23 3.43
CA SER A 215 0.04 -9.59 4.73
C SER A 215 1.54 -9.30 4.88
N VAL A 216 2.24 -8.98 3.78
CA VAL A 216 3.69 -8.74 3.77
C VAL A 216 3.96 -7.24 3.83
N PHE A 217 4.56 -6.80 4.92
CA PHE A 217 4.98 -5.41 5.16
C PHE A 217 6.22 -5.38 6.04
N SER A 218 7.06 -4.36 5.86
CA SER A 218 8.33 -4.19 6.59
C SER A 218 8.20 -3.44 7.90
N ASP A 219 7.18 -2.60 8.05
CA ASP A 219 6.99 -1.75 9.23
C ASP A 219 6.22 -2.45 10.36
N CYS A 220 6.54 -2.07 11.60
CA CYS A 220 5.81 -2.49 12.78
C CYS A 220 4.36 -1.94 12.74
N PRO A 221 3.30 -2.74 12.94
CA PRO A 221 1.91 -2.25 12.92
C PRO A 221 1.64 -1.08 13.87
N GLU A 222 2.37 -0.98 14.98
CA GLU A 222 2.33 0.10 15.96
C GLU A 222 2.64 1.46 15.33
N ASN A 223 3.51 1.52 14.32
CA ASN A 223 3.84 2.74 13.57
C ASN A 223 2.67 3.22 12.70
N MET A 224 1.69 2.35 12.41
CA MET A 224 0.50 2.69 11.63
C MET A 224 -0.57 3.38 12.48
N LYS A 225 -0.37 3.50 13.79
CA LYS A 225 -1.30 4.19 14.69
C LYS A 225 -1.45 5.66 14.28
N GLY A 226 -2.70 6.08 14.05
CA GLY A 226 -3.03 7.42 13.57
C GLY A 226 -2.87 7.63 12.06
N ASN A 227 -2.44 6.61 11.30
CA ASN A 227 -2.38 6.63 9.84
C ASN A 227 -3.50 5.83 9.18
N ILE A 228 -4.02 4.80 9.85
CA ILE A 228 -5.07 3.93 9.32
C ILE A 228 -5.85 3.24 10.44
N GLU A 229 -7.10 2.88 10.18
CA GLU A 229 -7.94 2.05 11.03
C GLU A 229 -8.12 0.65 10.44
N ASN A 230 -8.47 -0.34 11.27
CA ASN A 230 -8.73 -1.72 10.84
C ASN A 230 -7.60 -2.31 9.97
N PHE A 231 -6.35 -2.05 10.37
CA PHE A 231 -5.17 -2.49 9.62
C PHE A 231 -5.18 -4.00 9.33
N ILE A 232 -5.01 -4.35 8.05
CA ILE A 232 -4.88 -5.73 7.56
C ILE A 232 -3.57 -5.96 6.79
N GLY A 233 -2.78 -4.91 6.52
CA GLY A 233 -1.60 -4.99 5.68
C GLY A 233 -1.44 -3.79 4.74
N VAL A 234 -0.69 -3.97 3.65
CA VAL A 234 -0.31 -2.88 2.72
C VAL A 234 -0.56 -3.23 1.25
N SER A 235 -0.69 -2.19 0.40
CA SER A 235 -0.96 -2.36 -1.05
C SER A 235 0.29 -2.69 -1.88
N GLN A 236 1.48 -2.26 -1.44
CA GLN A 236 2.77 -2.35 -2.15
C GLN A 236 2.76 -1.70 -3.55
N ILE A 237 3.31 -0.49 -3.67
CA ILE A 237 3.44 0.23 -4.96
C ILE A 237 4.93 0.28 -5.34
N PRO A 238 5.30 -0.10 -6.58
CA PRO A 238 6.70 -0.04 -7.01
C PRO A 238 7.26 1.38 -6.92
N ILE A 239 8.48 1.51 -6.40
CA ILE A 239 9.20 2.79 -6.30
C ILE A 239 10.36 2.79 -7.29
N GLY A 240 10.38 3.77 -8.19
CA GLY A 240 11.53 4.09 -9.05
C GLY A 240 12.22 5.37 -8.60
N ILE A 241 13.40 5.64 -9.18
CA ILE A 241 14.16 6.88 -8.94
C ILE A 241 14.28 7.64 -10.26
N ALA A 242 13.95 8.93 -10.24
CA ALA A 242 14.17 9.84 -11.36
C ALA A 242 15.31 10.83 -11.06
N GLY A 243 16.16 11.10 -12.05
CA GLY A 243 17.23 12.10 -11.94
C GLY A 243 18.49 11.80 -12.78
N PRO A 244 19.60 12.52 -12.52
CA PRO A 244 19.72 13.61 -11.54
C PRO A 244 18.95 14.87 -11.94
N LEU A 245 18.53 15.65 -10.95
CA LEU A 245 17.94 16.98 -11.11
C LEU A 245 18.78 18.03 -10.37
N LYS A 246 19.40 18.94 -11.12
CA LYS A 246 20.15 20.07 -10.58
C LYS A 246 19.21 21.24 -10.31
N ILE A 247 19.25 21.77 -9.08
CA ILE A 247 18.41 22.89 -8.64
C ILE A 247 19.31 24.00 -8.08
N ASN A 248 18.94 25.23 -8.41
CA ASN A 248 19.58 26.49 -8.02
C ASN A 248 18.60 27.34 -7.17
N GLY A 249 17.92 26.71 -6.22
CA GLY A 249 16.92 27.33 -5.35
C GLY A 249 17.50 27.95 -4.09
N LYS A 250 16.65 28.62 -3.31
CA LYS A 250 17.06 29.17 -2.01
C LYS A 250 17.18 28.08 -0.96
N PHE A 251 16.32 27.05 -1.02
CA PHE A 251 16.24 25.98 -0.03
C PHE A 251 16.78 24.65 -0.57
N ALA A 252 16.64 24.39 -1.86
CA ALA A 252 17.19 23.24 -2.59
C ALA A 252 18.31 23.70 -3.53
N LYS A 253 19.55 23.32 -3.21
CA LYS A 253 20.72 23.62 -4.04
C LYS A 253 21.58 22.37 -4.23
N GLY A 254 21.86 22.02 -5.49
CA GLY A 254 22.65 20.83 -5.84
C GLY A 254 21.87 19.81 -6.67
N ASN A 255 22.35 18.57 -6.69
CA ASN A 255 21.74 17.47 -7.44
C ASN A 255 20.83 16.63 -6.55
N PHE A 256 19.65 16.29 -7.06
CA PHE A 256 18.66 15.49 -6.36
C PHE A 256 18.24 14.27 -7.19
N TYR A 257 17.90 13.19 -6.49
CA TYR A 257 17.32 11.97 -7.04
C TYR A 257 15.96 11.78 -6.39
N VAL A 258 14.90 11.78 -7.20
CA VAL A 258 13.53 11.89 -6.71
C VAL A 258 12.85 10.52 -6.76
N PRO A 259 12.43 9.95 -5.62
CA PRO A 259 11.67 8.72 -5.59
C PRO A 259 10.24 8.95 -6.08
N MET A 260 9.76 8.00 -6.88
CA MET A 260 8.45 8.04 -7.53
C MET A 260 7.78 6.67 -7.42
N ALA A 261 6.71 6.59 -6.64
CA ALA A 261 5.92 5.36 -6.44
C ALA A 261 4.77 5.30 -7.45
N THR A 262 4.83 4.38 -8.41
CA THR A 262 3.82 4.33 -9.49
C THR A 262 3.68 2.94 -10.09
N THR A 263 2.49 2.65 -10.62
CA THR A 263 2.22 1.50 -11.49
C THR A 263 2.12 1.89 -12.96
N GLU A 264 2.22 3.18 -13.29
CA GLU A 264 2.19 3.67 -14.66
C GLU A 264 3.55 3.47 -15.33
N GLY A 265 3.59 2.61 -16.35
CA GLY A 265 4.78 2.39 -17.16
C GLY A 265 5.21 3.66 -17.90
N ALA A 266 6.51 3.82 -18.13
CA ALA A 266 7.16 5.00 -18.72
C ALA A 266 7.16 6.29 -17.88
N LEU A 267 6.42 6.37 -16.76
CA LEU A 267 6.34 7.62 -15.97
C LEU A 267 7.71 8.04 -15.44
N VAL A 268 8.35 7.20 -14.63
CA VAL A 268 9.66 7.48 -14.02
C VAL A 268 10.72 7.80 -15.08
N TYR A 269 10.69 7.07 -16.20
CA TYR A 269 11.59 7.31 -17.33
C TYR A 269 11.38 8.68 -17.98
N THR A 270 10.13 9.10 -18.16
CA THR A 270 9.78 10.41 -18.74
C THR A 270 10.26 11.54 -17.85
N TYR A 271 10.03 11.44 -16.54
CA TYR A 271 10.57 12.40 -15.56
C TYR A 271 12.09 12.40 -15.53
N THR A 272 12.74 11.23 -15.62
CA THR A 272 14.20 11.10 -15.69
C THR A 272 14.78 11.89 -16.88
N GLN A 273 14.23 11.73 -18.09
CA GLN A 273 14.72 12.47 -19.26
C GLN A 273 14.54 13.98 -19.09
N GLY A 274 13.40 14.41 -18.56
CA GLY A 274 13.12 15.81 -18.26
C GLY A 274 14.07 16.43 -17.23
N MET A 275 14.35 15.71 -16.15
CA MET A 275 15.27 16.15 -15.11
C MET A 275 16.72 16.20 -15.60
N GLN A 276 17.13 15.25 -16.44
CA GLN A 276 18.46 15.21 -17.02
C GLN A 276 18.70 16.38 -17.97
N ILE A 277 17.75 16.70 -18.86
CA ILE A 277 17.92 17.83 -19.79
C ILE A 277 18.00 19.17 -19.03
N LEU A 278 17.18 19.34 -17.98
CA LEU A 278 17.24 20.52 -17.11
C LEU A 278 18.60 20.64 -16.41
N SER A 279 19.13 19.52 -15.91
CA SER A 279 20.45 19.50 -15.27
C SER A 279 21.57 19.85 -16.24
N LEU A 280 21.53 19.30 -17.46
CA LEU A 280 22.47 19.59 -18.54
C LEU A 280 22.37 21.04 -19.03
N ALA A 281 21.20 21.67 -18.91
CA ALA A 281 20.98 23.08 -19.24
C ALA A 281 21.51 24.07 -18.18
N GLY A 282 22.06 23.56 -17.06
CA GLY A 282 22.62 24.39 -15.98
C GLY A 282 21.86 24.30 -14.66
N GLY A 283 20.70 23.64 -14.65
CA GLY A 283 19.83 23.45 -13.49
C GLY A 283 18.65 24.40 -13.47
N VAL A 284 17.69 24.11 -12.59
CA VAL A 284 16.42 24.82 -12.48
C VAL A 284 16.51 25.92 -11.42
N ASN A 285 16.07 27.12 -11.76
CA ASN A 285 15.90 28.19 -10.77
C ASN A 285 14.51 28.05 -10.14
N THR A 286 14.41 28.17 -8.82
CA THR A 286 13.14 28.02 -8.10
C THR A 286 12.95 29.11 -7.06
N ALA A 287 11.69 29.48 -6.80
CA ALA A 287 11.33 30.42 -5.75
C ALA A 287 10.00 30.05 -5.07
N VAL A 288 9.99 30.07 -3.73
CA VAL A 288 8.76 30.04 -2.93
C VAL A 288 8.19 31.44 -2.81
N LEU A 289 6.99 31.65 -3.34
CA LEU A 289 6.30 32.95 -3.37
C LEU A 289 5.42 33.17 -2.14
N LYS A 290 4.77 32.11 -1.66
CA LYS A 290 3.77 32.17 -0.60
C LYS A 290 3.72 30.85 0.16
N ASP A 291 3.40 30.90 1.45
CA ASP A 291 3.31 29.74 2.33
C ASP A 291 2.23 29.97 3.40
N GLU A 292 0.98 29.86 2.96
CA GLU A 292 -0.19 29.94 3.83
C GLU A 292 -1.35 29.14 3.23
N LEU A 293 -2.16 28.55 4.09
CA LEU A 293 -3.45 27.96 3.72
C LEU A 293 -4.53 28.45 4.66
N HIS A 294 -5.79 28.23 4.31
CA HIS A 294 -6.89 28.66 5.16
C HIS A 294 -7.91 27.56 5.45
N ILE A 295 -8.48 27.61 6.66
CA ILE A 295 -9.73 26.93 7.01
C ILE A 295 -10.83 27.99 7.01
N SER A 296 -12.01 27.62 6.53
CA SER A 296 -13.12 28.54 6.35
C SER A 296 -14.34 28.02 7.08
N SER A 297 -14.86 28.84 7.99
CA SER A 297 -16.04 28.52 8.79
C SER A 297 -17.18 29.45 8.44
N ILE A 298 -18.42 29.06 8.72
CA ILE A 298 -19.60 29.88 8.44
C ILE A 298 -20.44 30.11 9.70
N PHE A 299 -20.88 31.36 9.87
CA PHE A 299 -21.67 31.83 10.99
C PHE A 299 -22.97 32.45 10.46
N THR A 300 -24.11 32.10 11.04
CA THR A 300 -25.44 32.63 10.66
C THR A 300 -25.97 33.57 11.75
N PHE A 301 -26.54 34.69 11.32
CA PHE A 301 -27.15 35.71 12.20
C PHE A 301 -28.64 35.90 11.90
N LYS A 302 -29.33 36.69 12.73
CA LYS A 302 -30.76 36.95 12.52
C LYS A 302 -30.99 37.82 11.29
N ASN A 303 -30.12 38.81 11.06
CA ASN A 303 -30.22 39.78 9.99
C ASN A 303 -28.84 40.28 9.54
N ILE A 304 -28.82 41.08 8.48
CA ILE A 304 -27.59 41.64 7.89
C ILE A 304 -26.86 42.61 8.84
N SER A 305 -27.59 43.34 9.69
CA SER A 305 -26.99 44.28 10.65
C SER A 305 -26.12 43.54 11.67
N GLU A 306 -26.61 42.42 12.20
CA GLU A 306 -25.82 41.53 13.07
C GLU A 306 -24.60 40.94 12.35
N ALA A 307 -24.75 40.51 11.10
CA ALA A 307 -23.62 40.00 10.30
C ALA A 307 -22.53 41.06 10.06
N LEU A 308 -22.93 42.31 9.78
CA LEU A 308 -22.01 43.45 9.64
C LEU A 308 -21.32 43.81 10.96
N ASN A 309 -22.05 43.78 12.07
CA ASN A 309 -21.48 43.99 13.41
C ASN A 309 -20.49 42.88 13.76
N PHE A 310 -20.79 41.63 13.42
CA PHE A 310 -19.87 40.52 13.59
C PHE A 310 -18.59 40.69 12.77
N LYS A 311 -18.68 41.09 11.50
CA LYS A 311 -17.50 41.40 10.66
C LYS A 311 -16.61 42.46 11.31
N LYS A 312 -17.19 43.56 11.81
CA LYS A 312 -16.42 44.61 12.52
C LYS A 312 -15.78 44.06 13.79
N TRP A 313 -16.53 43.29 14.57
CA TRP A 313 -16.04 42.67 15.81
C TRP A 313 -14.87 41.71 15.56
N LEU A 314 -14.93 40.87 14.52
CA LEU A 314 -13.85 39.95 14.14
C LEU A 314 -12.53 40.69 13.92
N LEU A 315 -12.56 41.74 13.11
CA LEU A 315 -11.36 42.51 12.77
C LEU A 315 -10.80 43.23 14.01
N ALA A 316 -11.66 43.79 14.86
CA ALA A 316 -11.24 44.45 16.10
C ALA A 316 -10.70 43.47 17.16
N ASN A 317 -11.04 42.18 17.09
CA ASN A 317 -10.65 41.16 18.07
C ASN A 317 -9.67 40.12 17.51
N PHE A 318 -9.01 40.40 16.39
CA PHE A 318 -8.09 39.47 15.73
C PHE A 318 -7.04 38.87 16.68
N GLU A 319 -6.37 39.70 17.51
CA GLU A 319 -5.33 39.22 18.43
C GLU A 319 -5.86 38.25 19.50
N ARG A 320 -7.10 38.46 19.98
CA ARG A 320 -7.74 37.56 20.92
C ARG A 320 -8.08 36.23 20.25
N ILE A 321 -8.64 36.29 19.03
CA ILE A 321 -8.94 35.11 18.22
C ILE A 321 -7.66 34.32 17.92
N LYS A 322 -6.59 35.02 17.55
CA LYS A 322 -5.26 34.47 17.31
C LYS A 322 -4.69 33.75 18.52
N THR A 323 -4.82 34.34 19.72
CA THR A 323 -4.37 33.71 20.96
C THR A 323 -5.04 32.35 21.18
N HIS A 324 -6.36 32.24 20.96
CA HIS A 324 -7.08 30.98 21.08
C HIS A 324 -6.71 29.97 19.98
N ALA A 325 -6.51 30.42 18.75
CA ALA A 325 -6.07 29.57 17.65
C ALA A 325 -4.67 29.00 17.91
N ASP A 326 -3.70 29.88 18.16
CA ASP A 326 -2.29 29.53 18.34
C ASP A 326 -2.06 28.74 19.64
N GLY A 327 -2.94 28.84 20.63
CA GLY A 327 -2.88 28.04 21.87
C GLY A 327 -3.02 26.53 21.64
N THR A 328 -3.51 26.09 20.49
CA THR A 328 -3.71 24.66 20.16
C THR A 328 -2.51 23.99 19.51
N THR A 329 -1.49 24.75 19.08
CA THR A 329 -0.37 24.22 18.29
C THR A 329 0.90 25.01 18.51
N ARG A 330 2.03 24.29 18.57
CA ARG A 330 3.37 24.92 18.66
C ARG A 330 3.84 25.48 17.32
N HIS A 331 3.36 24.95 16.20
CA HIS A 331 3.88 25.25 14.86
C HIS A 331 2.92 26.08 14.01
N GLY A 332 1.61 25.86 14.16
CA GLY A 332 0.61 26.62 13.43
C GLY A 332 0.50 28.04 13.97
N LYS A 333 0.47 29.03 13.06
CA LYS A 333 0.28 30.43 13.44
C LYS A 333 -0.80 31.05 12.58
N LEU A 334 -1.87 31.56 13.20
CA LEU A 334 -2.89 32.35 12.51
C LEU A 334 -2.26 33.67 12.04
N ILE A 335 -2.19 33.86 10.73
CA ILE A 335 -1.57 35.03 10.09
C ILE A 335 -2.59 36.15 9.94
N ARG A 336 -3.80 35.81 9.49
CA ARG A 336 -4.88 36.77 9.22
C ARG A 336 -6.23 36.08 9.14
N ILE A 337 -7.30 36.87 9.26
CA ILE A 337 -8.68 36.43 9.00
C ILE A 337 -9.31 37.30 7.91
N GLU A 338 -10.20 36.70 7.13
CA GLU A 338 -10.89 37.39 6.04
C GLU A 338 -12.38 37.02 6.06
N PRO A 339 -13.26 37.92 6.54
CA PRO A 339 -14.70 37.70 6.57
C PRO A 339 -15.36 38.08 5.23
N ILE A 340 -16.16 37.16 4.70
CA ILE A 340 -16.98 37.30 3.50
C ILE A 340 -18.45 37.19 3.92
N ILE A 341 -19.26 38.20 3.60
CA ILE A 341 -20.67 38.24 3.94
C ILE A 341 -21.49 37.69 2.77
N PHE A 342 -22.39 36.77 3.07
CA PHE A 342 -23.46 36.30 2.20
C PHE A 342 -24.75 36.52 2.97
N ASP A 343 -25.61 37.46 2.56
CA ASP A 343 -26.86 37.78 3.28
C ASP A 343 -26.66 38.07 4.79
N ARG A 344 -27.28 37.26 5.68
CA ARG A 344 -27.12 37.22 7.13
C ARG A 344 -26.08 36.19 7.59
N ASN A 345 -25.35 35.57 6.67
CA ASN A 345 -24.26 34.64 6.93
C ASN A 345 -22.89 35.30 6.73
N VAL A 346 -21.90 34.87 7.50
CA VAL A 346 -20.51 35.31 7.37
C VAL A 346 -19.61 34.09 7.30
N THR A 347 -18.98 33.90 6.14
CA THR A 347 -17.86 32.97 5.99
C THR A 347 -16.59 33.65 6.45
N VAL A 348 -15.84 33.04 7.36
CA VAL A 348 -14.58 33.58 7.87
C VAL A 348 -13.46 32.65 7.43
N LYS A 349 -12.51 33.17 6.66
CA LYS A 349 -11.31 32.45 6.23
C LYS A 349 -10.18 32.75 7.21
N PHE A 350 -9.71 31.73 7.91
CA PHE A 350 -8.61 31.78 8.86
C PHE A 350 -7.34 31.30 8.18
N TYR A 351 -6.40 32.19 7.91
CA TYR A 351 -5.16 31.87 7.20
C TYR A 351 -4.05 31.55 8.19
N TYR A 352 -3.32 30.47 7.92
CA TYR A 352 -2.29 29.94 8.80
C TYR A 352 -0.98 29.71 8.07
N SER A 353 0.13 29.92 8.78
CA SER A 353 1.40 29.27 8.46
C SER A 353 1.42 27.90 9.15
N THR A 354 1.87 26.86 8.44
CA THR A 354 1.93 25.49 8.94
C THR A 354 3.35 24.97 9.16
N ALA A 355 4.35 25.85 9.01
CA ALA A 355 5.76 25.50 9.02
C ALA A 355 6.06 24.32 8.06
N ASP A 356 6.47 23.18 8.62
CA ASP A 356 6.87 21.99 7.87
C ASP A 356 5.77 20.94 7.71
N ALA A 357 4.63 21.10 8.37
CA ALA A 357 3.49 20.19 8.19
C ALA A 357 2.67 20.63 6.96
N SER A 358 2.00 19.68 6.31
CA SER A 358 0.89 20.03 5.40
C SER A 358 -0.18 20.81 6.16
N GLY A 359 -0.37 20.45 7.43
CA GLY A 359 -0.99 21.29 8.45
C GLY A 359 -2.51 21.34 8.45
N VAL A 360 -3.19 20.75 7.47
CA VAL A 360 -4.65 20.81 7.30
C VAL A 360 -5.41 20.40 8.59
N ASN A 361 -5.04 19.26 9.20
CA ASN A 361 -5.68 18.81 10.45
C ASN A 361 -5.36 19.75 11.63
N MET A 362 -4.08 20.12 11.77
CA MET A 362 -3.61 21.01 12.84
C MET A 362 -4.34 22.36 12.81
N VAL A 363 -4.45 22.99 11.65
CA VAL A 363 -5.12 24.29 11.53
C VAL A 363 -6.64 24.18 11.65
N THR A 364 -7.21 23.01 11.36
CA THR A 364 -8.63 22.75 11.60
C THR A 364 -8.94 22.77 13.10
N PHE A 365 -8.09 22.14 13.92
CA PHE A 365 -8.22 22.21 15.39
C PHE A 365 -8.00 23.62 15.93
N ALA A 366 -7.01 24.35 15.40
CA ALA A 366 -6.80 25.76 15.74
C ALA A 366 -8.02 26.63 15.38
N THR A 367 -8.64 26.36 14.23
CA THR A 367 -9.85 27.07 13.81
C THR A 367 -11.05 26.73 14.68
N ASP A 368 -11.19 25.47 15.11
CA ASP A 368 -12.26 25.06 16.03
C ASP A 368 -12.14 25.78 17.38
N ALA A 369 -10.94 25.85 17.96
CA ALA A 369 -10.72 26.62 19.19
C ALA A 369 -11.04 28.12 19.01
N ALA A 370 -10.58 28.72 17.91
CA ALA A 370 -10.90 30.10 17.57
C ALA A 370 -12.43 30.33 17.44
N CYS A 371 -13.13 29.42 16.77
CA CYS A 371 -14.56 29.53 16.54
C CYS A 371 -15.39 29.28 17.80
N LYS A 372 -14.96 28.38 18.69
CA LYS A 372 -15.57 28.18 20.01
C LYS A 372 -15.45 29.44 20.86
N PHE A 373 -14.27 30.07 20.87
CA PHE A 373 -14.08 31.37 21.52
C PHE A 373 -15.03 32.44 20.93
N ILE A 374 -15.05 32.59 19.61
CA ILE A 374 -15.96 33.53 18.92
C ILE A 374 -17.42 33.27 19.33
N SER A 375 -17.85 32.00 19.31
CA SER A 375 -19.23 31.62 19.59
C SER A 375 -19.64 31.87 21.04
N SER A 376 -18.70 31.79 21.99
CA SER A 376 -18.96 32.09 23.40
C SER A 376 -19.32 33.57 23.65
N ILE A 377 -18.82 34.48 22.81
CA ILE A 377 -19.04 35.94 22.95
C ILE A 377 -20.17 36.40 22.03
N VAL A 378 -20.07 36.09 20.75
CA VAL A 378 -20.93 36.64 19.70
C VAL A 378 -22.30 35.95 19.65
N LYS A 379 -22.39 34.70 20.13
CA LYS A 379 -23.62 33.89 20.15
C LYS A 379 -24.36 33.89 18.80
N PRO A 380 -23.71 33.41 17.72
CA PRO A 380 -24.35 33.29 16.41
C PRO A 380 -25.57 32.36 16.49
N ALA A 381 -26.54 32.53 15.59
CA ALA A 381 -27.70 31.64 15.53
C ALA A 381 -27.32 30.21 15.11
N LYS A 382 -26.33 30.08 14.20
CA LYS A 382 -25.73 28.81 13.79
C LYS A 382 -24.24 28.99 13.48
N PHE A 383 -23.46 27.94 13.67
CA PHE A 383 -22.05 27.89 13.31
C PHE A 383 -21.69 26.51 12.77
N PHE A 384 -20.91 26.49 11.70
CA PHE A 384 -20.25 25.29 11.20
C PHE A 384 -18.76 25.57 10.94
N ILE A 385 -17.90 24.65 11.41
CA ILE A 385 -16.45 24.77 11.30
C ILE A 385 -15.96 24.81 9.85
N GLN A 386 -16.69 24.18 8.92
CA GLN A 386 -16.35 24.15 7.50
C GLN A 386 -17.48 24.73 6.65
N SER A 387 -17.16 25.73 5.83
CA SER A 387 -18.04 26.31 4.81
C SER A 387 -17.78 25.77 3.40
N ASN A 388 -16.80 24.87 3.27
CA ASN A 388 -16.26 24.35 2.00
C ASN A 388 -15.50 25.38 1.14
N TYR A 389 -15.38 26.65 1.56
CA TYR A 389 -14.66 27.69 0.80
C TYR A 389 -13.16 27.39 0.66
N SER A 390 -12.57 26.79 1.69
CA SER A 390 -11.17 26.30 1.71
C SER A 390 -10.88 25.29 0.63
N SER A 391 -11.92 24.61 0.12
CA SER A 391 -11.82 23.69 -1.01
C SER A 391 -10.80 22.57 -0.80
N ILE A 392 -10.66 22.08 0.44
CA ILE A 392 -9.74 20.96 0.77
C ILE A 392 -10.11 19.76 -0.09
N LYS A 393 -9.16 19.24 -0.88
CA LYS A 393 -9.34 18.12 -1.82
C LYS A 393 -10.26 18.44 -3.01
N LYS A 394 -10.36 19.72 -3.40
CA LYS A 394 -11.10 20.20 -4.59
C LYS A 394 -10.30 21.30 -5.30
N VAL A 395 -10.47 21.38 -6.62
CA VAL A 395 -9.93 22.48 -7.41
C VAL A 395 -10.92 23.64 -7.43
N THR A 396 -10.44 24.86 -7.14
CA THR A 396 -11.23 26.09 -7.30
C THR A 396 -10.40 27.22 -7.87
N ALA A 397 -11.06 28.09 -8.65
CA ALA A 397 -10.44 29.31 -9.19
C ALA A 397 -9.93 30.23 -8.08
N HIS A 398 -10.64 30.29 -6.93
CA HIS A 398 -10.23 31.10 -5.78
C HIS A 398 -8.85 30.70 -5.25
N ASN A 399 -8.64 29.40 -4.97
CA ASN A 399 -7.35 28.90 -4.49
C ASN A 399 -6.27 29.03 -5.57
N PHE A 400 -6.62 28.78 -6.84
CA PHE A 400 -5.68 28.95 -7.96
C PHE A 400 -5.14 30.38 -8.07
N ILE A 401 -6.00 31.39 -7.87
CA ILE A 401 -5.61 32.82 -7.92
C ILE A 401 -4.91 33.26 -6.64
N SER A 402 -5.46 32.90 -5.46
CA SER A 402 -5.02 33.41 -4.16
C SER A 402 -3.85 32.63 -3.53
N GLY A 403 -3.61 31.41 -4.02
CA GLY A 403 -2.72 30.41 -3.43
C GLY A 403 -3.36 29.62 -2.29
N TYR A 404 -2.90 28.38 -2.11
CA TYR A 404 -3.31 27.51 -1.01
C TYR A 404 -2.18 26.53 -0.64
N GLY A 405 -1.60 26.69 0.55
CA GLY A 405 -0.38 25.97 0.93
C GLY A 405 0.85 26.72 0.42
N LYS A 406 1.76 26.03 -0.25
CA LYS A 406 2.97 26.63 -0.82
C LYS A 406 2.72 27.03 -2.27
N SER A 407 3.03 28.29 -2.60
CA SER A 407 3.04 28.80 -3.97
C SER A 407 4.47 28.91 -4.46
N LEU A 408 4.78 28.34 -5.62
CA LEU A 408 6.13 28.27 -6.15
C LEU A 408 6.20 28.57 -7.64
N ILE A 409 7.37 29.00 -8.09
CA ILE A 409 7.77 29.03 -9.50
C ILE A 409 9.07 28.24 -9.67
N ALA A 410 9.17 27.52 -10.79
CA ALA A 410 10.40 26.93 -11.30
C ALA A 410 10.59 27.30 -12.77
N GLU A 411 11.81 27.62 -13.18
CA GLU A 411 12.13 27.96 -14.57
C GLU A 411 13.53 27.49 -15.01
N CYS A 412 13.70 27.34 -16.33
CA CYS A 412 14.96 27.01 -16.96
C CYS A 412 15.00 27.51 -18.41
N VAL A 413 16.20 27.85 -18.91
CA VAL A 413 16.46 28.03 -20.34
C VAL A 413 17.24 26.83 -20.84
N ILE A 414 16.72 26.13 -21.85
CA ILE A 414 17.32 24.92 -22.41
C ILE A 414 17.90 25.23 -23.79
N PRO A 415 19.21 25.00 -24.01
CA PRO A 415 19.82 25.23 -25.30
C PRO A 415 19.11 24.47 -26.43
N ARG A 416 18.86 25.14 -27.55
CA ARG A 416 18.19 24.59 -28.73
C ARG A 416 18.75 23.26 -29.18
N LYS A 417 20.08 23.19 -29.31
CA LYS A 417 20.81 21.98 -29.74
C LYS A 417 20.62 20.83 -28.74
N LEU A 418 20.46 21.15 -27.46
CA LEU A 418 20.23 20.16 -26.41
C LEU A 418 18.82 19.56 -26.51
N VAL A 419 17.80 20.39 -26.78
CA VAL A 419 16.43 19.90 -27.06
C VAL A 419 16.45 18.96 -28.28
N LYS A 420 17.08 19.39 -29.37
CA LYS A 420 17.16 18.59 -30.60
C LYS A 420 17.88 17.27 -30.40
N ARG A 421 19.02 17.27 -29.68
CA ARG A 421 19.78 16.04 -29.41
C ARG A 421 19.03 15.07 -28.50
N THR A 422 18.30 15.58 -27.51
CA THR A 422 17.68 14.76 -26.47
C THR A 422 16.35 14.17 -26.92
N PHE A 423 15.51 14.99 -27.56
CA PHE A 423 14.14 14.61 -27.92
C PHE A 423 13.89 14.56 -29.42
N ASN A 424 14.89 14.83 -30.26
CA ASN A 424 14.73 14.89 -31.72
C ASN A 424 13.66 15.90 -32.20
N VAL A 425 13.38 16.94 -31.41
CA VAL A 425 12.41 18.00 -31.74
C VAL A 425 13.06 19.37 -31.64
N TRP A 426 12.56 20.34 -32.38
CA TRP A 426 13.00 21.72 -32.26
C TRP A 426 12.12 22.49 -31.26
N PRO A 427 12.68 23.43 -30.49
CA PRO A 427 11.92 24.30 -29.58
C PRO A 427 10.65 24.90 -30.17
N GLU A 428 10.67 25.36 -31.42
CA GLU A 428 9.50 25.98 -32.07
C GLU A 428 8.33 25.02 -32.18
N THR A 429 8.59 23.75 -32.50
CA THR A 429 7.55 22.73 -32.58
C THR A 429 6.93 22.47 -31.20
N MET A 430 7.73 22.51 -30.13
CA MET A 430 7.21 22.38 -28.76
C MET A 430 6.33 23.58 -28.38
N VAL A 431 6.77 24.80 -28.71
CA VAL A 431 6.02 26.03 -28.43
C VAL A 431 4.73 26.09 -29.25
N ASP A 432 4.75 25.72 -30.53
CA ASP A 432 3.55 25.69 -31.36
C ASP A 432 2.54 24.63 -30.88
N TYR A 433 3.02 23.42 -30.54
CA TYR A 433 2.17 22.41 -29.89
C TYR A 433 1.52 22.94 -28.61
N PHE A 434 2.32 23.54 -27.72
CA PHE A 434 1.82 24.12 -26.47
C PHE A 434 0.75 25.19 -26.73
N ARG A 435 0.99 26.11 -27.67
CA ARG A 435 0.01 27.15 -28.05
C ARG A 435 -1.30 26.54 -28.54
N LEU A 436 -1.26 25.50 -29.36
CA LEU A 436 -2.46 24.82 -29.84
C LEU A 436 -3.22 24.13 -28.71
N VAL A 437 -2.52 23.51 -27.76
CA VAL A 437 -3.14 22.90 -26.57
C VAL A 437 -3.76 23.95 -25.66
N LEU A 438 -3.17 25.14 -25.52
CA LEU A 438 -3.77 26.24 -24.76
C LEU A 438 -5.14 26.66 -25.32
N LEU A 439 -5.32 26.66 -26.65
CA LEU A 439 -6.63 26.95 -27.26
C LEU A 439 -7.69 25.93 -26.82
N SER A 440 -7.36 24.63 -26.90
CA SER A 440 -8.28 23.56 -26.52
C SER A 440 -8.58 23.55 -25.02
N THR A 441 -7.57 23.69 -24.17
CA THR A 441 -7.73 23.70 -22.71
C THR A 441 -8.49 24.95 -22.23
N THR A 442 -8.32 26.09 -22.89
CA THR A 442 -9.08 27.32 -22.60
C THR A 442 -10.54 27.13 -22.94
N HIS A 443 -10.85 26.56 -24.11
CA HIS A 443 -12.22 26.26 -24.50
C HIS A 443 -12.90 25.28 -23.53
N ALA A 444 -12.14 24.33 -22.99
CA ALA A 444 -12.62 23.38 -21.97
C ALA A 444 -12.76 23.99 -20.55
N ALA A 445 -12.41 25.28 -20.37
CA ALA A 445 -12.38 25.95 -19.06
C ALA A 445 -11.55 25.20 -18.00
N MET A 446 -10.44 24.60 -18.41
CA MET A 446 -9.57 23.80 -17.54
C MET A 446 -8.85 24.68 -16.50
N ILE A 447 -8.92 24.31 -15.23
CA ILE A 447 -8.07 24.87 -14.17
C ILE A 447 -6.85 23.96 -14.01
N GLY A 448 -5.66 24.52 -14.18
CA GLY A 448 -4.42 23.74 -14.22
C GLY A 448 -4.11 23.23 -15.62
N MET A 449 -3.85 24.15 -16.55
CA MET A 449 -3.53 23.87 -17.95
C MET A 449 -2.11 23.28 -18.06
N ASN A 450 -1.98 21.98 -17.78
CA ASN A 450 -0.74 21.23 -17.85
C ASN A 450 -0.91 19.86 -18.53
N GLY A 451 0.21 19.21 -18.86
CA GLY A 451 0.21 17.90 -19.51
C GLY A 451 -0.07 16.75 -18.55
N HIS A 452 0.71 16.64 -17.46
CA HIS A 452 0.64 15.50 -16.54
C HIS A 452 1.21 15.77 -15.14
N VAL A 453 1.12 17.00 -14.62
CA VAL A 453 1.59 17.35 -13.27
C VAL A 453 1.01 16.41 -12.21
N ALA A 454 -0.27 16.05 -12.34
CA ALA A 454 -0.94 15.13 -11.42
C ALA A 454 -0.25 13.76 -11.33
N ASN A 455 0.30 13.22 -12.43
CA ASN A 455 0.99 11.91 -12.41
C ASN A 455 2.28 11.98 -11.60
N GLY A 456 3.10 13.00 -11.83
CA GLY A 456 4.33 13.21 -11.07
C GLY A 456 4.07 13.46 -9.59
N LEU A 457 3.08 14.31 -9.28
CA LEU A 457 2.71 14.59 -7.89
C LEU A 457 2.19 13.35 -7.18
N ALA A 458 1.29 12.57 -7.80
CA ALA A 458 0.79 11.33 -7.20
C ALA A 458 1.94 10.36 -6.89
N ALA A 459 2.89 10.21 -7.82
CA ALA A 459 4.03 9.32 -7.63
C ALA A 459 4.97 9.78 -6.50
N ILE A 460 5.26 11.08 -6.41
CA ILE A 460 6.06 11.65 -5.33
C ILE A 460 5.29 11.59 -4.00
N PHE A 461 3.99 11.86 -4.00
CA PHE A 461 3.15 11.89 -2.80
C PHE A 461 3.05 10.52 -2.15
N LEU A 462 2.85 9.47 -2.97
CA LEU A 462 2.86 8.09 -2.52
C LEU A 462 4.23 7.68 -1.97
N ALA A 463 5.31 8.03 -2.68
CA ALA A 463 6.68 7.73 -2.24
C ALA A 463 7.05 8.43 -0.93
N CYS A 464 6.60 9.68 -0.74
CA CYS A 464 7.05 10.54 0.35
C CYS A 464 6.02 10.71 1.48
N GLY A 465 4.95 9.91 1.51
CA GLY A 465 3.98 9.89 2.61
C GLY A 465 3.12 11.14 2.72
N GLN A 466 2.88 11.81 1.60
CA GLN A 466 1.99 12.96 1.51
C GLN A 466 0.53 12.51 1.41
N ASP A 467 -0.43 13.43 1.62
CA ASP A 467 -1.84 13.12 1.38
C ASP A 467 -2.11 13.09 -0.13
N VAL A 468 -2.23 11.89 -0.69
CA VAL A 468 -2.45 11.67 -2.13
C VAL A 468 -3.74 12.33 -2.63
N ALA A 469 -4.75 12.50 -1.78
CA ALA A 469 -5.97 13.19 -2.19
C ALA A 469 -5.73 14.69 -2.43
N SER A 470 -4.66 15.26 -1.86
CA SER A 470 -4.26 16.65 -2.13
C SER A 470 -3.57 16.85 -3.47
N VAL A 471 -3.37 15.79 -4.28
CA VAL A 471 -3.00 15.92 -5.69
C VAL A 471 -4.06 16.72 -6.46
N VAL A 472 -5.33 16.60 -6.08
CA VAL A 472 -6.46 17.30 -6.71
C VAL A 472 -6.20 18.81 -6.76
N GLU A 473 -5.95 19.45 -5.63
CA GLU A 473 -5.62 20.87 -5.59
C GLU A 473 -4.17 21.18 -6.00
N SER A 474 -3.22 20.31 -5.64
CA SER A 474 -1.79 20.58 -5.82
C SER A 474 -1.34 20.54 -7.29
N HIS A 475 -2.05 19.80 -8.15
CA HIS A 475 -1.72 19.74 -9.57
C HIS A 475 -2.04 21.03 -10.31
N ALA A 476 -2.88 21.90 -9.75
CA ALA A 476 -3.36 23.07 -10.45
C ALA A 476 -2.17 24.02 -10.69
N SER A 477 -1.75 24.15 -11.95
CA SER A 477 -0.53 24.84 -12.33
C SER A 477 -0.69 25.73 -13.55
N VAL A 478 0.26 26.64 -13.77
CA VAL A 478 0.42 27.41 -15.01
C VAL A 478 1.77 27.04 -15.59
N ILE A 479 1.81 26.70 -16.86
CA ILE A 479 3.05 26.37 -17.59
C ILE A 479 3.25 27.40 -18.69
N ASN A 480 4.50 27.65 -19.04
CA ASN A 480 4.85 28.47 -20.17
C ASN A 480 6.05 27.91 -20.93
N TYR A 481 6.01 28.04 -22.26
CA TYR A 481 7.13 27.76 -23.15
C TYR A 481 7.30 28.91 -24.13
N GLU A 482 8.52 29.43 -24.23
CA GLU A 482 8.84 30.55 -25.11
C GLU A 482 10.16 30.29 -25.85
N ILE A 483 10.31 30.91 -27.00
CA ILE A 483 11.58 30.97 -27.72
C ILE A 483 12.30 32.23 -27.29
N THR A 484 13.51 32.07 -26.74
CA THR A 484 14.37 33.21 -26.42
C THR A 484 14.90 33.85 -27.69
N GLU A 485 15.46 35.06 -27.59
CA GLU A 485 16.12 35.74 -28.72
C GLU A 485 17.22 34.89 -29.39
N LYS A 486 17.84 33.97 -28.64
CA LYS A 486 18.90 33.06 -29.15
C LYS A 486 18.35 31.79 -29.82
N GLY A 487 17.02 31.62 -29.86
CA GLY A 487 16.37 30.42 -30.38
C GLY A 487 16.32 29.23 -29.40
N ASP A 488 16.73 29.44 -28.15
CA ASP A 488 16.66 28.47 -27.06
C ASP A 488 15.26 28.40 -26.44
N LEU A 489 14.94 27.30 -25.76
CA LEU A 489 13.64 27.09 -25.12
C LEU A 489 13.65 27.64 -23.68
N TYR A 490 12.91 28.71 -23.41
CA TYR A 490 12.54 29.06 -22.04
C TYR A 490 11.32 28.23 -21.62
N ALA A 491 11.36 27.69 -20.40
CA ALA A 491 10.27 26.91 -19.82
C ALA A 491 10.07 27.29 -18.36
N SER A 492 8.81 27.45 -17.94
CA SER A 492 8.48 27.68 -16.53
C SER A 492 7.19 27.00 -16.10
N ILE A 493 7.09 26.75 -14.80
CA ILE A 493 5.89 26.25 -14.14
C ILE A 493 5.64 27.03 -12.85
N LYS A 494 4.38 27.39 -12.61
CA LYS A 494 3.89 27.94 -11.35
C LYS A 494 2.94 26.94 -10.70
N LEU A 495 3.21 26.60 -9.45
CA LEU A 495 2.35 25.78 -8.59
C LEU A 495 1.76 26.65 -7.49
N PRO A 496 0.56 27.24 -7.66
CA PRO A 496 -0.07 28.10 -6.65
C PRO A 496 -0.57 27.37 -5.41
N CYS A 497 -0.87 26.07 -5.50
CA CYS A 497 -1.67 25.34 -4.51
C CYS A 497 -0.99 24.09 -3.93
N LEU A 498 0.34 24.09 -3.75
CA LEU A 498 1.07 22.88 -3.35
C LEU A 498 0.91 22.60 -1.84
N VAL A 499 0.17 21.53 -1.51
CA VAL A 499 -0.08 21.09 -0.12
C VAL A 499 0.80 19.89 0.20
N ILE A 500 1.90 20.14 0.92
CA ILE A 500 2.90 19.13 1.30
C ILE A 500 3.42 19.35 2.72
N GLY A 501 4.01 18.32 3.31
CA GLY A 501 4.72 18.39 4.57
C GLY A 501 5.90 17.43 4.65
N THR A 502 6.82 17.72 5.56
CA THR A 502 7.98 16.90 5.90
C THR A 502 7.95 16.40 7.34
N VAL A 503 6.88 16.75 8.07
CA VAL A 503 6.52 16.24 9.40
C VAL A 503 5.02 15.92 9.46
N GLY A 504 4.64 14.92 10.27
CA GLY A 504 3.26 14.51 10.50
C GLY A 504 2.64 13.70 9.36
N GLY A 505 1.48 13.07 9.64
CA GLY A 505 0.84 12.16 8.69
C GLY A 505 1.74 10.97 8.31
N GLY A 506 1.65 10.53 7.06
CA GLY A 506 2.35 9.34 6.56
C GLY A 506 3.86 9.50 6.35
N VAL A 507 4.42 10.70 6.50
CA VAL A 507 5.84 10.98 6.20
C VAL A 507 6.83 10.23 7.12
N GLY A 508 6.35 9.77 8.29
CA GLY A 508 7.14 9.05 9.28
C GLY A 508 7.13 7.53 9.13
N LEU A 509 6.33 6.98 8.20
CA LEU A 509 6.33 5.55 7.88
C LEU A 509 7.66 5.17 7.21
N GLY A 510 8.12 3.93 7.40
CA GLY A 510 9.48 3.50 7.06
C GLY A 510 9.88 3.84 5.63
N THR A 511 9.13 3.33 4.65
CA THR A 511 9.43 3.58 3.23
C THR A 511 9.32 5.06 2.83
N GLN A 512 8.38 5.78 3.42
CA GLN A 512 8.12 7.19 3.12
C GLN A 512 9.20 8.10 3.69
N ARG A 513 9.68 7.78 4.89
CA ARG A 513 10.79 8.44 5.55
C ARG A 513 12.08 8.27 4.76
N GLU A 514 12.40 7.04 4.34
CA GLU A 514 13.59 6.76 3.52
C GLU A 514 13.57 7.59 2.22
N CYS A 515 12.42 7.67 1.55
CA CYS A 515 12.25 8.49 0.35
C CYS A 515 12.51 9.98 0.60
N LEU A 516 12.05 10.53 1.72
CA LEU A 516 12.34 11.91 2.10
C LEU A 516 13.80 12.11 2.50
N GLU A 517 14.42 11.15 3.20
CA GLU A 517 15.84 11.18 3.58
C GLU A 517 16.77 11.15 2.36
N LEU A 518 16.43 10.39 1.30
CA LEU A 518 17.16 10.37 0.03
C LEU A 518 17.28 11.78 -0.61
N MET A 519 16.27 12.62 -0.43
CA MET A 519 16.28 14.02 -0.90
C MET A 519 16.81 15.01 0.15
N GLY A 520 17.14 14.54 1.35
CA GLY A 520 17.45 15.37 2.51
C GLY A 520 16.30 16.29 2.89
N CYS A 521 15.08 15.76 2.86
CA CYS A 521 13.83 16.49 3.07
C CYS A 521 13.02 15.99 4.28
N PHE A 522 13.51 15.02 5.05
CA PHE A 522 12.80 14.52 6.22
C PHE A 522 12.94 15.45 7.43
N GLY A 523 11.84 15.70 8.15
CA GLY A 523 11.86 16.45 9.42
C GLY A 523 11.65 17.96 9.28
N HIS A 524 11.91 18.70 10.37
CA HIS A 524 11.73 20.14 10.47
C HIS A 524 12.72 20.94 9.61
N GLY A 525 12.30 22.10 9.10
CA GLY A 525 13.09 23.00 8.26
C GLY A 525 13.15 22.63 6.78
N HIS A 526 12.45 21.58 6.34
CA HIS A 526 12.65 20.98 5.02
C HIS A 526 11.47 21.14 4.06
N ALA A 527 10.30 21.60 4.48
CA ALA A 527 9.13 21.62 3.59
C ALA A 527 9.28 22.57 2.39
N LYS A 528 10.01 23.68 2.54
CA LYS A 528 10.31 24.59 1.42
C LYS A 528 11.32 24.00 0.44
N LYS A 529 12.34 23.28 0.95
CA LYS A 529 13.29 22.53 0.12
C LYS A 529 12.57 21.46 -0.69
N PHE A 530 11.69 20.69 -0.04
CA PHE A 530 10.89 19.67 -0.71
C PHE A 530 9.98 20.26 -1.78
N ALA A 531 9.37 21.42 -1.50
CA ALA A 531 8.53 22.13 -2.47
C ALA A 531 9.32 22.58 -3.72
N GLU A 532 10.54 23.11 -3.56
CA GLU A 532 11.42 23.49 -4.68
C GLU A 532 11.80 22.27 -5.53
N ILE A 533 12.10 21.12 -4.89
CA ILE A 533 12.37 19.85 -5.59
C ILE A 533 11.16 19.39 -6.40
N ILE A 534 9.95 19.43 -5.82
CA ILE A 534 8.72 19.07 -6.52
C ILE A 534 8.50 19.98 -7.74
N ALA A 535 8.62 21.31 -7.58
CA ALA A 535 8.41 22.25 -8.67
C ALA A 535 9.36 21.99 -9.84
N ALA A 536 10.65 21.82 -9.56
CA ALA A 536 11.65 21.51 -10.57
C ALA A 536 11.43 20.12 -11.22
N THR A 537 10.99 19.13 -10.45
CA THR A 537 10.66 17.79 -10.97
C THR A 537 9.46 17.84 -11.91
N THR A 538 8.40 18.56 -11.52
CA THR A 538 7.21 18.74 -12.36
C THR A 538 7.53 19.49 -13.66
N LEU A 539 8.39 20.52 -13.62
CA LEU A 539 8.88 21.19 -14.84
C LEU A 539 9.57 20.20 -15.78
N GLY A 540 10.43 19.34 -15.25
CA GLY A 540 11.11 18.31 -16.05
C GLY A 540 10.13 17.35 -16.71
N GLY A 541 9.16 16.85 -15.93
CA GLY A 541 8.10 16.02 -16.46
C GLY A 541 7.34 16.70 -17.61
N GLU A 542 6.95 17.95 -17.44
CA GLU A 542 6.19 18.73 -18.42
C GLU A 542 6.96 18.96 -19.73
N ILE A 543 8.26 19.26 -19.64
CA ILE A 543 9.13 19.41 -20.81
C ILE A 543 9.21 18.10 -21.58
N ALA A 544 9.43 16.99 -20.86
CA ALA A 544 9.57 15.68 -21.50
C ALA A 544 8.29 15.22 -22.18
N ILE A 545 7.12 15.37 -21.55
CA ILE A 545 5.85 14.99 -22.17
C ILE A 545 5.53 15.87 -23.38
N CYS A 546 5.74 17.19 -23.27
CA CYS A 546 5.56 18.14 -24.38
C CYS A 546 6.43 17.74 -25.58
N ALA A 547 7.72 17.47 -25.34
CA ALA A 547 8.66 17.08 -26.39
C ALA A 547 8.27 15.75 -27.06
N ARG A 548 7.80 14.77 -26.28
CA ARG A 548 7.41 13.44 -26.80
C ARG A 548 6.09 13.46 -27.58
N ILE A 549 5.18 14.38 -27.27
CA ILE A 549 3.99 14.56 -28.08
C ILE A 549 4.34 15.32 -29.36
N ALA A 550 5.10 16.41 -29.23
CA ALA A 550 5.54 17.23 -30.36
C ALA A 550 6.39 16.45 -31.39
N ASN A 551 7.12 15.41 -30.96
CA ASN A 551 7.92 14.56 -31.84
C ASN A 551 7.22 13.26 -32.29
N GLY A 552 5.98 13.01 -31.86
CA GLY A 552 5.20 11.82 -32.21
C GLY A 552 5.58 10.51 -31.49
N THR A 553 6.50 10.52 -30.52
CA THR A 553 7.00 9.30 -29.84
C THR A 553 6.24 8.92 -28.56
N PHE A 554 5.23 9.69 -28.18
CA PHE A 554 4.43 9.46 -26.97
C PHE A 554 3.83 8.04 -26.92
N VAL A 555 3.12 7.62 -27.97
CA VAL A 555 2.45 6.31 -28.04
C VAL A 555 3.44 5.15 -27.99
N GLU A 556 4.57 5.27 -28.70
CA GLU A 556 5.62 4.25 -28.71
C GLU A 556 6.23 4.05 -27.31
N GLY A 557 6.38 5.14 -26.55
CA GLY A 557 6.81 5.09 -25.15
C GLY A 557 5.92 4.20 -24.28
N HIS A 558 4.61 4.42 -24.36
CA HIS A 558 3.64 3.63 -23.62
C HIS A 558 3.60 2.17 -24.11
N LYS A 559 3.78 1.91 -25.40
CA LYS A 559 3.87 0.53 -25.91
C LYS A 559 5.10 -0.21 -25.35
N LYS A 560 6.25 0.45 -25.32
CA LYS A 560 7.53 -0.14 -24.89
C LYS A 560 7.58 -0.42 -23.38
N TYR A 561 7.09 0.51 -22.56
CA TYR A 561 7.25 0.43 -21.10
C TYR A 561 5.94 0.20 -20.33
N GLY A 562 4.78 0.38 -20.97
CA GLY A 562 3.45 0.25 -20.35
C GLY A 562 2.76 -1.09 -20.58
N ARG A 563 3.32 -1.98 -21.40
CA ARG A 563 2.77 -3.33 -21.61
C ARG A 563 3.75 -4.37 -21.06
N LYS A 564 3.24 -5.30 -20.26
CA LYS A 564 3.92 -6.59 -20.05
C LYS A 564 3.92 -7.30 -21.41
N THR A 565 5.00 -7.18 -22.18
CA THR A 565 5.23 -8.17 -23.24
C THR A 565 5.32 -9.51 -22.52
N GLY A 566 4.40 -10.44 -22.81
CA GLY A 566 4.50 -11.82 -22.33
C GLY A 566 5.89 -12.38 -22.68
N PRO A 567 6.32 -13.50 -22.06
CA PRO A 567 7.65 -14.06 -22.29
C PRO A 567 7.92 -14.07 -23.80
N GLN A 568 8.89 -13.25 -24.23
CA GLN A 568 9.39 -13.32 -25.59
C GLN A 568 9.97 -14.71 -25.70
N VAL A 569 9.25 -15.61 -26.37
CA VAL A 569 9.86 -16.82 -26.89
C VAL A 569 10.97 -16.31 -27.78
N ASP A 570 12.19 -16.56 -27.33
CA ASP A 570 13.40 -16.16 -28.01
C ASP A 570 13.40 -16.79 -29.40
N ARG A 571 12.96 -16.03 -30.41
CA ARG A 571 12.93 -16.48 -31.81
C ARG A 571 14.33 -16.61 -32.39
N SER A 572 15.39 -16.27 -31.64
CA SER A 572 16.77 -16.52 -32.06
C SER A 572 17.17 -18.01 -31.99
N LEU A 573 16.38 -18.86 -31.30
CA LEU A 573 16.60 -20.31 -31.26
C LEU A 573 15.79 -21.11 -32.31
N ALA A 574 14.89 -20.46 -33.06
CA ALA A 574 14.06 -21.11 -34.08
C ALA A 574 14.66 -21.07 -35.50
N LEU A 575 15.84 -20.44 -35.68
CA LEU A 575 16.54 -20.34 -36.97
C LEU A 575 17.78 -21.25 -37.07
N LEU A 576 18.00 -22.14 -36.10
CA LEU A 576 19.11 -23.11 -36.11
C LEU A 576 18.68 -24.56 -36.41
N HIS A 577 17.40 -24.80 -36.77
CA HIS A 577 16.90 -26.14 -37.09
C HIS A 577 16.00 -26.19 -38.35
N SER A 578 16.32 -25.43 -39.40
CA SER A 578 15.64 -25.60 -40.70
C SER A 578 16.53 -25.38 -41.92
N ASN A 579 17.82 -25.70 -41.82
CA ASN A 579 18.69 -25.85 -43.00
C ASN A 579 19.07 -27.32 -43.14
N GLY A 580 18.27 -28.06 -43.91
CA GLY A 580 18.57 -29.42 -44.34
C GLY A 580 17.42 -29.95 -45.18
N HIS A 581 17.67 -30.12 -46.49
CA HIS A 581 16.82 -30.75 -47.51
C HIS A 581 15.68 -29.84 -48.02
N ASP A 582 15.53 -29.52 -49.32
CA ASP A 582 15.88 -30.23 -50.55
C ASP A 582 16.16 -29.28 -51.74
N GLU A 583 17.05 -29.75 -52.62
CA GLU A 583 17.24 -29.30 -54.00
C GLU A 583 16.11 -29.82 -54.93
N GLN A 584 16.05 -29.22 -56.13
CA GLN A 584 15.35 -29.67 -57.36
C GLN A 584 13.85 -29.33 -57.50
N SER A 585 13.54 -28.25 -58.23
CA SER A 585 13.20 -28.27 -59.67
C SER A 585 12.67 -26.90 -60.11
#